data_AF-A0ABD0TQZ5-F1
#
_entry.id   AF-A0ABD0TQZ5-F1
#
_cell.length_a   1.000
_cell.length_b   1.000
_cell.length_c   1.000
_cell.angle_alpha   90.00
_cell.angle_beta   90.00
_cell.angle_gamma   90.00
#
_symmetry.space_group_name_H-M   'P 1'
#
loop_
_entity.id
_entity.type
_entity.pdbx_description
1 polymer ?
#
loop_
_entity_poly.entity_id
_entity_poly.type
_entity_poly.pdbx_seq_one_letter_code
_entity_poly.pdbx_strand_id
1 'polypeptide(L)'
;MPIQAPQWTDYLNCPVCCREFGAPPRSPISLGCGHTLCRHCLKHLHRKQCPFDQTVIQVEAEELVVNTALLQLAGYTPPAQPYHPPCIQALPELDRQSYDAIVRCMEHLAVFLKYCGNANSTGSSRLSRPMQRKLVTLLQCAMTDEEGRGRAARAARSLGERTVTELILQHQNPQQLSANLWAAVRARGCQFLGPAMQEEVLKLVLLALEDGSALSRKVLVMFVVQRLEPHFPQASKTSIGHVVQLLYRASCFKVSKRECDSSLMQLKEEFRTYESLRREHDAQIVQIATEAGLRIAPDQWSALLYGDTAHKSHMQSIIDKLQTPQSFAQSVQELFIALQRTGDPAQLVLMSGHLDRLAGIDASPDARSPSWQQLAEIMTSLKEVVSGLIHYLQNATGRDSNHNPRPPTQERVPEPSTSKSI
;
A
#
# COMPACT_ATOMS: atom_id res chain seq x y z
N MET A 1 2.10 -32.58 -12.05
CA MET A 1 1.33 -31.65 -11.20
C MET A 1 2.23 -30.47 -10.88
N PRO A 2 1.73 -29.21 -10.90
CA PRO A 2 2.51 -28.07 -10.45
C PRO A 2 2.90 -28.28 -8.98
N ILE A 3 4.18 -28.11 -8.64
CA ILE A 3 4.66 -28.12 -7.26
C ILE A 3 4.13 -26.85 -6.58
N GLN A 4 3.80 -26.92 -5.28
CA GLN A 4 3.39 -25.76 -4.49
C GLN A 4 4.41 -24.61 -4.66
N ALA A 5 3.91 -23.41 -4.96
CA ALA A 5 4.76 -22.23 -5.11
C ALA A 5 5.55 -21.97 -3.81
N PRO A 6 6.84 -21.58 -3.92
CA PRO A 6 7.67 -21.36 -2.75
C PRO A 6 7.13 -20.22 -1.87
N GLN A 7 7.30 -20.33 -0.55
CA GLN A 7 6.98 -19.24 0.36
C GLN A 7 7.98 -18.10 0.16
N TRP A 8 7.47 -16.86 0.13
CA TRP A 8 8.32 -15.69 -0.09
C TRP A 8 9.36 -15.48 1.03
N THR A 9 9.18 -16.09 2.20
CA THR A 9 10.09 -16.03 3.35
C THR A 9 11.34 -16.90 3.18
N ASP A 10 11.26 -17.94 2.35
CA ASP A 10 12.37 -18.88 2.12
C ASP A 10 13.18 -18.49 0.88
N TYR A 11 13.30 -17.20 0.61
CA TYR A 11 13.92 -16.63 -0.60
C TYR A 11 15.43 -16.89 -0.73
N LEU A 12 16.07 -17.42 0.32
CA LEU A 12 17.48 -17.84 0.31
C LEU A 12 17.66 -19.34 0.04
N ASN A 13 16.57 -20.09 -0.10
CA ASN A 13 16.59 -21.52 -0.36
C ASN A 13 16.15 -21.82 -1.79
N CYS A 14 16.84 -22.77 -2.43
CA CYS A 14 16.38 -23.33 -3.69
C CYS A 14 15.10 -24.15 -3.44
N PRO A 15 13.98 -23.82 -4.09
CA PRO A 15 12.70 -24.47 -3.81
C PRO A 15 12.61 -25.91 -4.36
N VAL A 16 13.56 -26.34 -5.19
CA VAL A 16 13.64 -27.71 -5.72
C VAL A 16 14.40 -28.64 -4.79
N CYS A 17 15.56 -28.22 -4.29
CA CYS A 17 16.41 -29.07 -3.43
C CYS A 17 16.34 -28.73 -1.94
N CYS A 18 15.56 -27.70 -1.57
CA CYS A 18 15.40 -27.20 -0.20
C CYS A 18 16.72 -26.90 0.52
N ARG A 19 17.75 -26.50 -0.23
CA ARG A 19 19.06 -26.13 0.30
C ARG A 19 19.33 -24.65 0.05
N GLU A 20 20.05 -24.04 0.97
CA GLU A 20 20.50 -22.65 0.87
C GLU A 20 21.30 -22.42 -0.41
N PHE A 21 21.12 -21.23 -0.98
CA PHE A 21 21.94 -20.74 -2.07
C PHE A 21 23.37 -20.47 -1.59
N GLY A 22 24.33 -20.63 -2.49
CA GLY A 22 25.72 -20.34 -2.16
C GLY A 22 26.64 -20.34 -3.38
N ALA A 23 27.94 -20.51 -3.13
CA ALA A 23 28.91 -20.67 -4.20
C ALA A 23 28.56 -21.85 -5.14
N PRO A 24 29.13 -21.90 -6.36
CA PRO A 24 28.94 -23.03 -7.27
C PRO A 24 29.17 -24.37 -6.54
N PRO A 25 28.30 -25.39 -6.75
CA PRO A 25 27.29 -25.48 -7.81
C PRO A 25 25.90 -24.93 -7.42
N ARG A 26 25.71 -24.34 -6.24
CA ARG A 26 24.38 -23.94 -5.70
C ARG A 26 24.07 -22.45 -5.87
N SER A 27 24.69 -21.78 -6.83
CA SER A 27 24.46 -20.36 -7.08
C SER A 27 23.02 -20.07 -7.51
N PRO A 28 22.39 -19.01 -6.98
CA PRO A 28 21.02 -18.65 -7.33
C PRO A 28 20.95 -18.09 -8.76
N ILE A 29 19.98 -18.56 -9.54
CA ILE A 29 19.69 -18.11 -10.91
C ILE A 29 18.20 -17.73 -10.95
N SER A 30 17.92 -16.47 -11.24
CA SER A 30 16.56 -15.97 -11.43
C SER A 30 16.09 -16.23 -12.86
N LEU A 31 14.86 -16.71 -13.01
CA LEU A 31 14.21 -16.95 -14.31
C LEU A 31 13.27 -15.79 -14.65
N GLY A 32 12.96 -15.59 -15.94
CA GLY A 32 12.01 -14.56 -16.40
C GLY A 32 10.63 -14.67 -15.72
N CYS A 33 10.23 -15.89 -15.35
CA CYS A 33 8.99 -16.15 -14.62
C CYS A 33 9.00 -15.76 -13.13
N GLY A 34 10.09 -15.18 -12.62
CA GLY A 34 10.21 -14.69 -11.24
C GLY A 34 10.56 -15.76 -10.20
N HIS A 35 10.76 -17.00 -10.62
CA HIS A 35 11.29 -18.07 -9.77
C HIS A 35 12.83 -18.07 -9.77
N THR A 36 13.44 -18.33 -8.62
CA THR A 36 14.90 -18.49 -8.49
C THR A 36 15.25 -19.93 -8.14
N LEU A 37 16.09 -20.57 -8.96
CA LEU A 37 16.57 -21.94 -8.75
C LEU A 37 18.09 -21.94 -8.58
N CYS A 38 18.64 -22.96 -7.91
CA CYS A 38 20.09 -23.09 -7.86
C CYS A 38 20.62 -23.67 -9.19
N ARG A 39 21.82 -23.27 -9.59
CA ARG A 39 22.44 -23.70 -10.86
C ARG A 39 22.51 -25.21 -11.00
N HIS A 40 22.75 -25.94 -9.91
CA HIS A 40 22.70 -27.40 -9.89
C HIS A 40 21.32 -27.96 -10.26
N CYS A 41 20.23 -27.49 -9.64
CA CYS A 41 18.89 -27.96 -9.97
C CYS A 41 18.48 -27.59 -11.39
N LEU A 42 18.83 -26.38 -11.83
CA LEU A 42 18.51 -25.90 -13.17
C LEU A 42 19.14 -26.77 -14.27
N LYS A 43 20.38 -27.23 -14.07
CA LYS A 43 21.07 -28.16 -15.00
C LYS A 43 20.45 -29.57 -15.05
N HIS A 44 19.76 -29.99 -14.01
CA HIS A 44 19.17 -31.33 -13.90
C HIS A 44 17.64 -31.33 -14.11
N LEU A 45 17.07 -30.25 -14.63
CA LEU A 45 15.65 -30.25 -14.99
C LEU A 45 15.41 -31.21 -16.16
N HIS A 46 14.41 -32.07 -16.04
CA HIS A 46 14.01 -33.01 -17.10
C HIS A 46 13.51 -32.30 -18.37
N ARG A 47 13.00 -31.07 -18.23
CA ARG A 47 12.53 -30.21 -19.32
C ARG A 47 13.07 -28.80 -19.11
N LYS A 48 13.34 -28.06 -20.19
CA LYS A 48 13.66 -26.61 -20.15
C LYS A 48 12.42 -25.78 -19.79
N GLN A 49 11.77 -26.10 -18.67
CA GLN A 49 10.56 -25.46 -18.14
C GLN A 49 10.71 -25.27 -16.64
N CYS A 50 10.21 -24.15 -16.14
CA CYS A 50 10.13 -23.92 -14.71
C CYS A 50 9.21 -24.99 -14.06
N PRO A 51 9.65 -25.66 -12.97
CA PRO A 51 8.86 -26.73 -12.35
C PRO A 51 7.60 -26.24 -11.61
N PHE A 52 7.43 -24.94 -11.43
CA PHE A 52 6.32 -24.33 -10.67
C PHE A 52 5.19 -23.82 -11.58
N ASP A 53 5.54 -23.08 -12.63
CA ASP A 53 4.57 -22.44 -13.52
C ASP A 53 4.64 -22.96 -14.97
N GLN A 54 5.57 -23.88 -15.26
CA GLN A 54 5.78 -24.48 -16.59
C GLN A 54 6.21 -23.49 -17.67
N THR A 55 6.58 -22.26 -17.30
CA THR A 55 7.15 -21.28 -18.23
C THR A 55 8.41 -21.84 -18.88
N VAL A 56 8.49 -21.73 -20.21
CA VAL A 56 9.64 -22.22 -20.98
C VAL A 56 10.87 -21.39 -20.65
N ILE A 57 11.96 -22.07 -20.32
CA ILE A 57 13.26 -21.44 -20.06
C ILE A 57 13.97 -21.34 -21.41
N GLN A 58 13.84 -20.17 -22.06
CA GLN A 58 14.44 -19.91 -23.37
C GLN A 58 15.93 -19.53 -23.31
N VAL A 59 16.48 -19.40 -22.10
CA VAL A 59 17.84 -18.93 -21.87
C VAL A 59 18.83 -20.09 -21.92
N GLU A 60 19.86 -19.99 -22.76
CA GLU A 60 20.95 -20.96 -22.82
C GLU A 60 21.87 -20.88 -21.59
N ALA A 61 22.64 -21.94 -21.34
CA ALA A 61 23.38 -22.10 -20.08
C ALA A 61 24.45 -21.01 -19.84
N GLU A 62 24.99 -20.44 -20.91
CA GLU A 62 25.99 -19.37 -20.96
C GLU A 62 25.38 -17.99 -20.66
N GLU A 63 24.07 -17.83 -20.89
CA GLU A 63 23.33 -16.59 -20.65
C GLU A 63 22.79 -16.48 -19.21
N LEU A 64 22.89 -17.57 -18.44
CA LEU A 64 22.43 -17.61 -17.05
C LEU A 64 23.36 -16.82 -16.12
N VAL A 65 22.83 -15.73 -15.57
CA VAL A 65 23.54 -14.89 -14.62
C VAL A 65 23.22 -15.29 -13.18
N VAL A 66 24.26 -15.36 -12.35
CA VAL A 66 24.11 -15.56 -10.91
C VAL A 66 23.50 -14.32 -10.28
N ASN A 67 22.43 -14.50 -9.50
CA ASN A 67 21.81 -13.43 -8.74
C ASN A 67 22.69 -13.05 -7.54
N THR A 68 23.62 -12.13 -7.77
CA THR A 68 24.57 -11.63 -6.77
C THR A 68 23.87 -10.96 -5.59
N ALA A 69 22.71 -10.33 -5.83
CA ALA A 69 21.92 -9.68 -4.79
C ALA A 69 21.33 -10.67 -3.77
N LEU A 70 20.90 -11.86 -4.19
CA LEU A 70 20.50 -12.94 -3.27
C LEU A 70 21.72 -13.65 -2.67
N LEU A 71 22.76 -13.87 -3.47
CA LEU A 71 23.98 -14.54 -3.03
C LEU A 71 24.67 -13.79 -1.89
N GLN A 72 24.66 -12.45 -1.90
CA GLN A 72 25.16 -11.67 -0.78
C GLN A 72 24.35 -11.76 0.50
N LEU A 73 23.05 -12.03 0.41
CA LEU A 73 22.22 -12.27 1.59
C LEU A 73 22.59 -13.58 2.26
N ALA A 74 23.07 -14.55 1.47
CA ALA A 74 23.67 -15.80 1.96
C ALA A 74 25.14 -15.64 2.43
N GLY A 75 25.67 -14.42 2.52
CA GLY A 75 26.99 -14.15 3.13
C GLY A 75 28.17 -14.03 2.15
N TYR A 76 27.92 -14.03 0.84
CA TYR A 76 28.98 -13.96 -0.18
C TYR A 76 29.13 -12.56 -0.77
N THR A 77 30.35 -12.03 -0.88
CA THR A 77 30.56 -10.68 -1.43
C THR A 77 30.30 -10.64 -2.95
N PRO A 78 29.48 -9.71 -3.46
CA PRO A 78 29.36 -9.49 -4.89
C PRO A 78 30.70 -9.13 -5.54
N PRO A 79 30.93 -9.49 -6.81
CA PRO A 79 32.13 -9.06 -7.54
C PRO A 79 32.16 -7.54 -7.71
N ALA A 80 33.36 -6.95 -7.79
CA ALA A 80 33.51 -5.50 -7.95
C ALA A 80 32.92 -4.95 -9.27
N GLN A 81 32.83 -5.80 -10.29
CA GLN A 81 32.17 -5.53 -11.56
C GLN A 81 31.12 -6.61 -11.83
N PRO A 82 29.90 -6.23 -12.26
CA PRO A 82 28.89 -7.19 -12.69
C PRO A 82 29.39 -8.08 -13.83
N TYR A 83 28.97 -9.34 -13.81
CA TYR A 83 29.30 -10.27 -14.89
C TYR A 83 28.47 -9.95 -16.14
N HIS A 84 29.13 -9.84 -17.29
CA HIS A 84 28.46 -9.64 -18.58
C HIS A 84 28.35 -10.97 -19.33
N PRO A 85 27.17 -11.60 -19.41
CA PRO A 85 26.93 -12.74 -20.31
C PRO A 85 26.96 -12.28 -21.79
N PRO A 86 27.01 -13.21 -22.78
CA PRO A 86 27.13 -12.84 -24.18
C PRO A 86 26.05 -11.86 -24.67
N CYS A 87 24.79 -12.01 -24.22
CA CYS A 87 23.73 -11.06 -24.58
C CYS A 87 23.99 -9.62 -24.10
N ILE A 88 24.69 -9.43 -22.98
CA ILE A 88 25.09 -8.12 -22.46
C ILE A 88 26.36 -7.62 -23.14
N GLN A 89 27.31 -8.50 -23.45
CA GLN A 89 28.53 -8.11 -24.17
C GLN A 89 28.23 -7.57 -25.57
N ALA A 90 27.17 -8.07 -26.20
CA ALA A 90 26.71 -7.63 -27.51
C ALA A 90 26.00 -6.24 -27.49
N LEU A 91 25.68 -5.69 -26.32
CA LEU A 91 25.01 -4.40 -26.20
C LEU A 91 25.97 -3.22 -26.46
N PRO A 92 25.43 -2.06 -26.88
CA PRO A 92 26.18 -0.81 -26.89
C PRO A 92 26.73 -0.46 -25.51
N GLU A 93 27.85 0.28 -25.46
CA GLU A 93 28.53 0.66 -24.21
C GLU A 93 27.59 1.30 -23.17
N LEU A 94 26.72 2.23 -23.62
CA LEU A 94 25.79 2.92 -22.74
C LEU A 94 24.78 1.98 -22.06
N ASP A 95 24.33 0.94 -22.78
CA ASP A 95 23.39 -0.05 -22.25
C ASP A 95 24.08 -1.04 -21.32
N ARG A 96 25.36 -1.36 -21.57
CA ARG A 96 26.20 -2.14 -20.63
C ARG A 96 26.40 -1.40 -19.31
N GLN A 97 26.68 -0.11 -19.36
CA GLN A 97 26.78 0.73 -18.15
C GLN A 97 25.45 0.82 -17.40
N SER A 98 24.33 0.88 -18.14
CA SER A 98 22.99 0.86 -17.56
C SER A 98 22.69 -0.48 -16.87
N TYR A 99 23.07 -1.61 -17.48
CA TYR A 99 23.01 -2.94 -16.86
C TYR A 99 23.81 -2.98 -15.55
N ASP A 100 25.04 -2.46 -15.55
CA ASP A 100 25.87 -2.43 -14.34
C ASP A 100 25.23 -1.62 -13.21
N ALA A 101 24.66 -0.45 -13.53
CA ALA A 101 23.94 0.37 -12.57
C ALA A 101 22.71 -0.37 -11.99
N ILE A 102 21.97 -1.12 -12.81
CA ILE A 102 20.83 -1.92 -12.37
C ILE A 102 21.27 -3.00 -11.38
N VAL A 103 22.30 -3.78 -11.72
CA VAL A 103 22.82 -4.86 -10.85
C VAL A 103 23.29 -4.30 -9.51
N ARG A 104 24.05 -3.20 -9.52
CA ARG A 104 24.51 -2.54 -8.29
C ARG A 104 23.34 -2.01 -7.44
N CYS A 105 22.30 -1.47 -8.07
CA CYS A 105 21.10 -1.03 -7.35
C CYS A 105 20.37 -2.20 -6.68
N MET A 106 20.26 -3.35 -7.38
CA MET A 106 19.67 -4.58 -6.83
C MET A 106 20.47 -5.08 -5.62
N GLU A 107 21.79 -5.09 -5.73
CA GLU A 107 22.68 -5.45 -4.64
C GLU A 107 22.51 -4.49 -3.45
N HIS A 108 22.50 -3.17 -3.67
CA HIS A 108 22.32 -2.20 -2.60
C HIS A 108 20.96 -2.37 -1.89
N LEU A 109 19.88 -2.49 -2.66
CA LEU A 109 18.52 -2.68 -2.13
C LEU A 109 18.41 -3.97 -1.31
N ALA A 110 19.05 -5.06 -1.74
CA ALA A 110 19.03 -6.32 -1.02
C ALA A 110 19.60 -6.20 0.41
N VAL A 111 20.62 -5.36 0.64
CA VAL A 111 21.21 -5.17 1.98
C VAL A 111 20.14 -4.78 3.02
N PHE A 112 19.08 -4.07 2.62
CA PHE A 112 17.98 -3.70 3.51
C PHE A 112 17.19 -4.89 4.07
N LEU A 113 17.24 -6.07 3.43
CA LEU A 113 16.70 -7.30 3.99
C LEU A 113 17.58 -7.87 5.11
N LYS A 114 18.91 -7.68 5.08
CA LYS A 114 19.82 -8.15 6.16
C LYS A 114 19.50 -7.49 7.49
N TYR A 115 19.20 -6.19 7.47
CA TYR A 115 18.88 -5.42 8.68
C TYR A 115 17.53 -5.80 9.31
N CYS A 116 16.72 -6.63 8.64
CA CYS A 116 15.43 -7.09 9.13
C CYS A 116 15.48 -8.49 9.80
N GLY A 117 16.60 -9.21 9.64
CA GLY A 117 16.68 -10.67 9.77
C GLY A 117 17.08 -11.26 11.13
N ASN A 118 16.98 -10.54 12.26
CA ASN A 118 17.19 -11.15 13.58
C ASN A 118 15.98 -10.95 14.49
N ALA A 119 15.27 -12.02 14.85
CA ALA A 119 14.05 -11.98 15.67
C ALA A 119 14.23 -11.40 17.09
N ASN A 120 15.46 -11.08 17.52
CA ASN A 120 15.79 -10.70 18.90
C ASN A 120 16.10 -9.21 19.13
N SER A 121 15.95 -8.31 18.14
CA SER A 121 16.02 -6.86 18.44
C SER A 121 14.71 -6.15 18.13
N THR A 122 14.07 -5.68 19.19
CA THR A 122 12.85 -4.85 19.27
C THR A 122 13.06 -3.44 18.71
N GLY A 123 13.76 -3.31 17.58
CA GLY A 123 14.06 -2.04 16.93
C GLY A 123 13.03 -1.69 15.85
N SER A 124 12.35 -0.57 16.03
CA SER A 124 11.40 0.10 15.12
C SER A 124 12.02 0.60 13.79
N SER A 125 13.27 0.26 13.49
CA SER A 125 14.04 0.68 12.31
C SER A 125 13.98 -0.30 11.13
N ARG A 126 13.06 -1.27 11.16
CA ARG A 126 12.98 -2.36 10.17
C ARG A 126 11.93 -2.10 9.11
N LEU A 127 12.20 -2.54 7.88
CA LEU A 127 11.18 -2.60 6.83
C LEU A 127 10.03 -3.49 7.30
N SER A 128 8.80 -3.07 7.02
CA SER A 128 7.62 -3.89 7.31
C SER A 128 7.63 -5.19 6.49
N ARG A 129 6.88 -6.22 6.94
CA ARG A 129 6.70 -7.46 6.16
C ARG A 129 6.20 -7.20 4.72
N PRO A 130 5.19 -6.33 4.48
CA PRO A 130 4.80 -5.94 3.13
C PRO A 130 5.94 -5.38 2.27
N MET A 131 6.81 -4.55 2.85
CA MET A 131 7.98 -4.02 2.16
C MET A 131 9.00 -5.10 1.83
N GLN A 132 9.34 -5.94 2.81
CA GLN A 132 10.27 -7.06 2.61
C GLN A 132 9.78 -7.99 1.49
N ARG A 133 8.50 -8.36 1.49
CA ARG A 133 7.91 -9.22 0.45
C ARG A 133 8.05 -8.61 -0.94
N LYS A 134 7.70 -7.34 -1.11
CA LYS A 134 7.82 -6.64 -2.41
C LYS A 134 9.27 -6.53 -2.85
N LEU A 135 10.19 -6.34 -1.91
CA LEU A 135 11.62 -6.24 -2.18
C LEU A 135 12.17 -7.59 -2.65
N VAL A 136 11.80 -8.69 -1.98
CA VAL A 136 12.11 -10.04 -2.45
C VAL A 136 11.59 -10.28 -3.87
N THR A 137 10.35 -9.89 -4.17
CA THR A 137 9.79 -10.01 -5.54
C THR A 137 10.64 -9.27 -6.58
N LEU A 138 11.11 -8.06 -6.27
CA LEU A 138 12.03 -7.33 -7.14
C LEU A 138 13.34 -8.10 -7.30
N LEU A 139 13.95 -8.54 -6.21
CA LEU A 139 15.24 -9.25 -6.21
C LEU A 139 15.21 -10.55 -7.01
N GLN A 140 14.04 -11.16 -7.19
CA GLN A 140 13.87 -12.37 -7.97
C GLN A 140 13.73 -12.13 -9.48
N CYS A 141 13.63 -10.87 -9.94
CA CYS A 141 13.52 -10.55 -11.37
C CYS A 141 14.83 -10.84 -12.13
N ALA A 142 14.72 -11.48 -13.30
CA ALA A 142 15.85 -11.75 -14.18
C ALA A 142 16.10 -10.57 -15.13
N MET A 143 17.12 -9.74 -14.88
CA MET A 143 17.31 -8.49 -15.62
C MET A 143 17.72 -8.66 -17.09
N THR A 144 18.39 -9.78 -17.43
CA THR A 144 18.77 -10.11 -18.81
C THR A 144 17.56 -10.44 -19.68
N ASP A 145 16.48 -10.92 -19.06
CA ASP A 145 15.24 -11.29 -19.72
C ASP A 145 14.30 -10.07 -19.89
N GLU A 146 13.67 -9.95 -21.05
CA GLU A 146 12.77 -8.82 -21.33
C GLU A 146 11.51 -8.82 -20.44
N GLU A 147 10.94 -9.99 -20.17
CA GLU A 147 9.82 -10.15 -19.26
C GLU A 147 10.23 -9.81 -17.82
N GLY A 148 11.44 -10.24 -17.44
CA GLY A 148 12.06 -9.92 -16.16
C GLY A 148 12.27 -8.41 -15.94
N ARG A 149 12.66 -7.66 -16.98
CA ARG A 149 12.75 -6.18 -16.91
C ARG A 149 11.39 -5.51 -16.70
N GLY A 150 10.35 -5.96 -17.42
CA GLY A 150 8.98 -5.45 -17.23
C GLY A 150 8.46 -5.73 -15.82
N ARG A 151 8.71 -6.94 -15.30
CA ARG A 151 8.39 -7.32 -13.92
C ARG A 151 9.15 -6.46 -12.89
N ALA A 152 10.44 -6.18 -13.12
CA ALA A 152 11.24 -5.33 -12.25
C ALA A 152 10.69 -3.89 -12.17
N ALA A 153 10.28 -3.28 -13.29
CA ALA A 153 9.67 -1.96 -13.30
C ALA A 153 8.37 -1.90 -12.48
N ARG A 154 7.49 -2.89 -12.65
CA ARG A 154 6.25 -3.00 -11.85
C ARG A 154 6.53 -3.24 -10.37
N ALA A 155 7.51 -4.08 -10.05
CA ALA A 155 7.94 -4.30 -8.66
C ALA A 155 8.50 -3.01 -8.03
N ALA A 156 9.27 -2.22 -8.79
CA ALA A 156 9.78 -0.92 -8.36
C ALA A 156 8.66 0.09 -8.09
N ARG A 157 7.67 0.20 -8.99
CA ARG A 157 6.44 0.99 -8.76
C ARG A 157 5.76 0.58 -7.46
N SER A 158 5.56 -0.72 -7.26
CA SER A 158 4.88 -1.27 -6.10
C SER A 158 5.61 -1.01 -4.78
N LEU A 159 6.95 -1.00 -4.81
CA LEU A 159 7.79 -0.64 -3.67
C LEU A 159 7.72 0.86 -3.36
N GLY A 160 7.74 1.72 -4.39
CA GLY A 160 7.57 3.17 -4.23
C GLY A 160 6.23 3.52 -3.60
N GLU A 161 5.14 2.94 -4.10
CA GLU A 161 3.79 3.14 -3.58
C GLU A 161 3.67 2.68 -2.11
N ARG A 162 4.26 1.53 -1.80
CA ARG A 162 4.29 1.04 -0.42
C ARG A 162 5.14 1.91 0.50
N THR A 163 6.24 2.47 -0.01
CA THR A 163 7.09 3.40 0.73
C THR A 163 6.31 4.66 1.12
N VAL A 164 5.58 5.26 0.17
CA VAL A 164 4.70 6.41 0.45
C VAL A 164 3.65 6.08 1.50
N THR A 165 3.02 4.90 1.40
CA THR A 165 2.05 4.45 2.40
C THR A 165 2.65 4.39 3.79
N GLU A 166 3.88 3.87 3.93
CA GLU A 166 4.56 3.80 5.23
C GLU A 166 4.89 5.18 5.78
N LEU A 167 5.37 6.09 4.94
CA LEU A 167 5.63 7.47 5.34
C LEU A 167 4.34 8.17 5.79
N ILE A 168 3.22 8.04 5.07
CA ILE A 168 1.93 8.62 5.49
C ILE A 168 1.50 8.08 6.86
N LEU A 169 1.66 6.78 7.09
CA LEU A 169 1.31 6.16 8.39
C LEU A 169 2.13 6.74 9.55
N GLN A 170 3.40 7.12 9.33
CA GLN A 170 4.21 7.79 10.36
C GLN A 170 3.70 9.21 10.68
N HIS A 171 3.01 9.87 9.76
CA HIS A 171 2.43 11.20 9.96
C HIS A 171 0.97 11.16 10.44
N GLN A 172 0.41 9.96 10.63
CA GLN A 172 -0.97 9.77 11.06
C GLN A 172 -1.03 9.46 12.56
N ASN A 173 -1.75 10.24 13.34
CA ASN A 173 -1.96 9.96 14.76
C ASN A 173 -2.99 8.82 14.94
N PRO A 174 -2.60 7.64 15.44
CA PRO A 174 -3.51 6.51 15.59
C PRO A 174 -4.63 6.77 16.61
N GLN A 175 -4.39 7.58 17.65
CA GLN A 175 -5.36 7.86 18.71
C GLN A 175 -6.52 8.73 18.19
N GLN A 176 -6.26 9.57 17.18
CA GLN A 176 -7.25 10.47 16.59
C GLN A 176 -7.85 9.93 15.28
N LEU A 177 -7.42 8.75 14.82
CA LEU A 177 -7.80 8.22 13.51
C LEU A 177 -9.31 8.09 13.33
N SER A 178 -10.00 7.47 14.29
CA SER A 178 -11.45 7.30 14.24
C SER A 178 -12.19 8.65 14.28
N ALA A 179 -11.73 9.58 15.15
CA ALA A 179 -12.32 10.91 15.25
C ALA A 179 -12.19 11.69 13.94
N ASN A 180 -11.01 11.64 13.31
CA ASN A 180 -10.73 12.28 12.02
C ASN A 180 -11.57 11.68 10.89
N LEU A 181 -11.73 10.34 10.86
CA LEU A 181 -12.60 9.66 9.91
C LEU A 181 -14.04 10.19 10.02
N TRP A 182 -14.60 10.17 11.23
CA TRP A 182 -15.98 10.58 11.42
C TRP A 182 -16.19 12.08 11.20
N ALA A 183 -15.18 12.91 11.49
CA ALA A 183 -15.19 14.32 11.11
C ALA A 183 -15.25 14.50 9.58
N ALA A 184 -14.44 13.74 8.83
CA ALA A 184 -14.43 13.78 7.36
C ALA A 184 -15.76 13.30 6.74
N VAL A 185 -16.40 12.28 7.35
CA VAL A 185 -17.74 11.81 6.96
C VAL A 185 -18.79 12.89 7.21
N ARG A 186 -18.80 13.50 8.41
CA ARG A 186 -19.75 14.58 8.76
C ARG A 186 -19.56 15.83 7.91
N ALA A 187 -18.33 16.21 7.58
CA ALA A 187 -18.03 17.36 6.72
C ALA A 187 -18.65 17.24 5.31
N ARG A 188 -19.00 16.03 4.87
CA ARG A 188 -19.69 15.77 3.60
C ARG A 188 -21.22 15.65 3.73
N GLY A 189 -21.78 16.00 4.90
CA GLY A 189 -23.20 15.88 5.21
C GLY A 189 -23.66 14.41 5.37
N CYS A 190 -22.71 13.50 5.63
CA CYS A 190 -22.96 12.08 5.81
C CYS A 190 -22.84 11.68 7.28
N GLN A 191 -23.35 10.50 7.64
CA GLN A 191 -23.22 9.97 8.98
C GLN A 191 -23.17 8.44 8.95
N PHE A 192 -22.39 7.88 9.88
CA PHE A 192 -22.40 6.46 10.23
C PHE A 192 -22.88 6.37 11.68
N LEU A 193 -23.90 5.53 11.93
CA LEU A 193 -24.63 5.49 13.20
C LEU A 193 -24.13 4.40 14.16
N GLY A 194 -23.03 3.74 13.82
CA GLY A 194 -22.54 2.54 14.51
C GLY A 194 -23.05 1.25 13.84
N PRO A 195 -22.37 0.10 14.04
CA PRO A 195 -22.62 -1.12 13.26
C PRO A 195 -24.09 -1.57 13.23
N ALA A 196 -24.69 -1.78 14.40
CA ALA A 196 -26.05 -2.31 14.51
C ALA A 196 -27.11 -1.34 13.95
N MET A 197 -27.05 -0.06 14.34
CA MET A 197 -28.03 0.93 13.89
C MET A 197 -27.91 1.20 12.38
N GLN A 198 -26.68 1.21 11.84
CA GLN A 198 -26.45 1.41 10.42
C GLN A 198 -27.01 0.25 9.59
N GLU A 199 -26.81 -0.99 10.03
CA GLU A 199 -27.35 -2.17 9.37
C GLU A 199 -28.88 -2.11 9.26
N GLU A 200 -29.57 -1.79 10.35
CA GLU A 200 -31.04 -1.69 10.35
C GLU A 200 -31.55 -0.54 9.47
N VAL A 201 -30.85 0.59 9.44
CA VAL A 201 -31.18 1.69 8.51
C VAL A 201 -31.08 1.24 7.06
N LEU A 202 -30.01 0.53 6.68
CA LEU A 202 -29.86 0.05 5.30
C LEU A 202 -30.93 -0.98 4.93
N LYS A 203 -31.28 -1.91 5.83
CA LYS A 203 -32.38 -2.86 5.62
C LYS A 203 -33.72 -2.15 5.43
N LEU A 204 -34.01 -1.10 6.22
CA LEU A 204 -35.23 -0.31 6.06
C LEU A 204 -35.26 0.49 4.76
N VAL A 205 -34.11 1.00 4.30
CA VAL A 205 -34.02 1.65 2.98
C VAL A 205 -34.28 0.65 1.86
N LEU A 206 -33.73 -0.57 1.95
CA LEU A 206 -34.02 -1.66 1.01
C LEU A 206 -35.51 -1.99 1.00
N LEU A 207 -36.11 -2.24 2.16
CA LEU A 207 -37.53 -2.55 2.29
C LEU A 207 -38.44 -1.52 1.61
N ALA A 208 -38.02 -0.25 1.60
CA ALA A 208 -38.78 0.84 0.98
C ALA A 208 -38.61 0.96 -0.54
N LEU A 209 -37.53 0.41 -1.12
CA LEU A 209 -37.09 0.71 -2.49
C LEU A 209 -36.70 -0.51 -3.33
N GLU A 210 -36.63 -1.71 -2.76
CA GLU A 210 -36.19 -2.94 -3.43
C GLU A 210 -37.15 -3.40 -4.55
N ASP A 211 -38.43 -3.06 -4.43
CA ASP A 211 -39.44 -3.28 -5.47
C ASP A 211 -39.31 -2.28 -6.65
N GLY A 212 -38.39 -1.32 -6.54
CA GLY A 212 -38.23 -0.25 -7.51
C GLY A 212 -39.13 0.95 -7.28
N SER A 213 -39.75 1.08 -6.11
CA SER A 213 -40.46 2.27 -5.69
C SER A 213 -39.59 3.53 -5.79
N ALA A 214 -40.22 4.65 -6.17
CA ALA A 214 -39.56 5.94 -6.28
C ALA A 214 -40.11 6.89 -5.20
N LEU A 215 -39.29 7.18 -4.18
CA LEU A 215 -39.70 7.99 -3.04
C LEU A 215 -38.94 9.31 -3.00
N SER A 216 -39.58 10.38 -2.53
CA SER A 216 -38.85 11.61 -2.21
C SER A 216 -37.99 11.40 -0.96
N ARG A 217 -36.91 12.18 -0.81
CA ARG A 217 -36.03 12.12 0.38
C ARG A 217 -36.82 12.25 1.68
N LYS A 218 -37.80 13.16 1.74
CA LYS A 218 -38.63 13.37 2.93
C LYS A 218 -39.44 12.12 3.28
N VAL A 219 -40.06 11.47 2.29
CA VAL A 219 -40.88 10.28 2.51
C VAL A 219 -40.01 9.10 2.96
N LEU A 220 -38.87 8.86 2.29
CA LEU A 220 -37.95 7.78 2.66
C LEU A 220 -37.41 7.96 4.08
N VAL A 221 -36.96 9.17 4.44
CA VAL A 221 -36.45 9.47 5.79
C VAL A 221 -37.53 9.24 6.85
N MET A 222 -38.78 9.67 6.60
CA MET A 222 -39.88 9.43 7.53
C MET A 222 -40.19 7.94 7.68
N PHE A 223 -40.21 7.18 6.58
CA PHE A 223 -40.43 5.74 6.59
C PHE A 223 -39.43 5.01 7.49
N VAL A 224 -38.14 5.35 7.36
CA VAL A 224 -37.06 4.74 8.14
C VAL A 224 -37.15 5.16 9.62
N VAL A 225 -37.29 6.45 9.91
CA VAL A 225 -37.34 6.96 11.31
C VAL A 225 -38.48 6.30 12.10
N GLN A 226 -39.69 6.25 11.53
CA GLN A 226 -40.86 5.69 12.20
C GLN A 226 -40.71 4.21 12.58
N ARG A 227 -39.91 3.45 11.82
CA ARG A 227 -39.65 2.02 12.08
C ARG A 227 -38.42 1.80 12.97
N LEU A 228 -37.46 2.72 12.93
CA LEU A 228 -36.20 2.59 13.68
C LEU A 228 -36.29 3.12 15.12
N GLU A 229 -36.98 4.24 15.32
CA GLU A 229 -37.08 4.95 16.62
C GLU A 229 -37.51 4.06 17.80
N PRO A 230 -38.46 3.11 17.66
CA PRO A 230 -38.84 2.22 18.77
C PRO A 230 -37.69 1.36 19.32
N HIS A 231 -36.69 1.06 18.49
CA HIS A 231 -35.53 0.23 18.86
C HIS A 231 -34.27 1.06 19.14
N PHE A 232 -34.16 2.23 18.49
CA PHE A 232 -33.05 3.16 18.62
C PHE A 232 -33.59 4.58 18.87
N PRO A 233 -33.86 4.97 20.14
CA PRO A 233 -34.49 6.26 20.49
C PRO A 233 -33.70 7.50 20.05
N GLN A 234 -32.40 7.35 19.79
CA GLN A 234 -31.53 8.39 19.24
C GLN A 234 -31.73 8.65 17.73
N ALA A 235 -32.58 7.86 17.05
CA ALA A 235 -32.90 8.04 15.64
C ALA A 235 -33.61 9.37 15.41
N SER A 236 -33.11 10.17 14.46
CA SER A 236 -33.72 11.44 14.10
C SER A 236 -33.77 11.62 12.59
N LYS A 237 -34.72 12.42 12.11
CA LYS A 237 -34.85 12.79 10.68
C LYS A 237 -33.53 13.30 10.10
N THR A 238 -32.78 14.08 10.89
CA THR A 238 -31.47 14.62 10.49
C THR A 238 -30.44 13.51 10.34
N SER A 239 -30.28 12.65 11.35
CA SER A 239 -29.30 11.55 11.31
C SER A 239 -29.56 10.56 10.18
N ILE A 240 -30.81 10.16 9.97
CA ILE A 240 -31.22 9.29 8.87
C ILE A 240 -31.07 10.00 7.53
N GLY A 241 -31.39 11.28 7.46
CA GLY A 241 -31.14 12.13 6.30
C GLY A 241 -29.67 12.13 5.87
N HIS A 242 -28.73 12.09 6.82
CA HIS A 242 -27.30 11.99 6.54
C HIS A 242 -26.87 10.59 6.10
N VAL A 243 -27.52 9.52 6.55
CA VAL A 243 -27.28 8.17 6.00
C VAL A 243 -27.77 8.08 4.56
N VAL A 244 -28.97 8.59 4.27
CA VAL A 244 -29.48 8.68 2.89
C VAL A 244 -28.56 9.54 2.01
N GLN A 245 -27.95 10.59 2.57
CA GLN A 245 -26.95 11.40 1.86
C GLN A 245 -25.71 10.60 1.48
N LEU A 246 -25.27 9.68 2.35
CA LEU A 246 -24.14 8.80 2.08
C LEU A 246 -24.42 7.87 0.89
N LEU A 247 -25.58 7.23 0.86
CA LEU A 247 -26.03 6.41 -0.28
C LEU A 247 -26.20 7.22 -1.56
N TYR A 248 -26.64 8.47 -1.45
CA TYR A 248 -26.70 9.38 -2.58
C TYR A 248 -25.31 9.69 -3.15
N ARG A 249 -24.32 9.97 -2.29
CA ARG A 249 -22.92 10.19 -2.73
C ARG A 249 -22.33 8.93 -3.35
N ALA A 250 -22.65 7.77 -2.78
CA ALA A 250 -22.30 6.45 -3.30
C ALA A 250 -23.02 6.10 -4.63
N SER A 251 -23.78 7.05 -5.21
CA SER A 251 -24.47 6.88 -6.49
C SER A 251 -25.43 5.69 -6.52
N CYS A 252 -26.02 5.33 -5.37
CA CYS A 252 -26.94 4.21 -5.28
C CYS A 252 -28.32 4.49 -5.91
N PHE A 253 -28.67 5.76 -6.09
CA PHE A 253 -29.98 6.17 -6.57
C PHE A 253 -29.98 6.62 -8.02
N LYS A 254 -31.05 6.26 -8.75
CA LYS A 254 -31.53 6.97 -9.93
C LYS A 254 -32.42 8.12 -9.44
N VAL A 255 -32.11 9.34 -9.85
CA VAL A 255 -32.79 10.56 -9.37
C VAL A 255 -33.62 11.14 -10.50
N SER A 256 -34.94 11.20 -10.31
CA SER A 256 -35.88 11.80 -11.26
C SER A 256 -36.35 13.15 -10.76
N LYS A 257 -35.99 14.21 -11.49
CA LYS A 257 -36.49 15.56 -11.24
C LYS A 257 -37.94 15.68 -11.70
N ARG A 258 -38.77 16.40 -10.93
CA ARG A 258 -40.16 16.71 -11.27
C ARG A 258 -40.33 18.22 -11.28
N GLU A 259 -41.12 18.75 -12.21
CA GLU A 259 -41.42 20.17 -12.26
C GLU A 259 -42.26 20.55 -11.04
N CYS A 260 -41.85 21.63 -10.34
CA CYS A 260 -42.53 22.18 -9.16
C CYS A 260 -42.74 21.20 -7.98
N ASP A 261 -42.04 20.06 -7.92
CA ASP A 261 -42.14 19.10 -6.80
C ASP A 261 -40.76 18.51 -6.43
N SER A 262 -40.68 17.84 -5.28
CA SER A 262 -39.48 17.16 -4.78
C SER A 262 -39.04 16.06 -5.75
N SER A 263 -37.72 15.96 -5.96
CA SER A 263 -37.13 14.88 -6.75
C SER A 263 -37.40 13.52 -6.11
N LEU A 264 -37.60 12.51 -6.94
CA LEU A 264 -37.78 11.12 -6.52
C LEU A 264 -36.45 10.38 -6.64
N MET A 265 -36.25 9.45 -5.71
CA MET A 265 -35.07 8.60 -5.61
C MET A 265 -35.54 7.15 -5.70
N GLN A 266 -34.95 6.42 -6.64
CA GLN A 266 -35.19 4.99 -6.83
C GLN A 266 -33.85 4.26 -6.70
N LEU A 267 -33.84 3.12 -6.03
CA LEU A 267 -32.62 2.32 -5.92
C LEU A 267 -32.31 1.67 -7.29
N LYS A 268 -31.06 1.84 -7.76
CA LYS A 268 -30.62 1.15 -8.98
C LYS A 268 -30.69 -0.37 -8.78
N GLU A 269 -30.93 -1.10 -9.85
CA GLU A 269 -31.23 -2.55 -9.80
C GLU A 269 -30.12 -3.34 -9.13
N GLU A 270 -28.86 -3.01 -9.42
CA GLU A 270 -27.68 -3.64 -8.85
C GLU A 270 -27.55 -3.47 -7.33
N PHE A 271 -28.24 -2.50 -6.73
CA PHE A 271 -28.19 -2.20 -5.29
C PHE A 271 -29.42 -2.68 -4.50
N ARG A 272 -30.32 -3.46 -5.12
CA ARG A 272 -31.55 -3.99 -4.48
C ARG A 272 -31.32 -5.27 -3.67
N THR A 273 -30.10 -5.51 -3.22
CA THR A 273 -29.78 -6.53 -2.22
C THR A 273 -29.00 -5.91 -1.09
N TYR A 274 -29.15 -6.42 0.14
CA TYR A 274 -28.42 -5.89 1.29
C TYR A 274 -26.91 -5.93 1.06
N GLU A 275 -26.38 -7.04 0.54
CA GLU A 275 -24.96 -7.23 0.28
C GLU A 275 -24.39 -6.19 -0.70
N SER A 276 -25.08 -5.93 -1.82
CA SER A 276 -24.60 -4.97 -2.80
C SER A 276 -24.72 -3.52 -2.30
N LEU A 277 -25.83 -3.17 -1.64
CA LEU A 277 -26.00 -1.83 -1.05
C LEU A 277 -24.98 -1.57 0.06
N ARG A 278 -24.77 -2.55 0.95
CA ARG A 278 -23.83 -2.46 2.06
C ARG A 278 -22.39 -2.31 1.55
N ARG A 279 -22.03 -3.07 0.52
CA ARG A 279 -20.72 -2.96 -0.11
C ARG A 279 -20.47 -1.57 -0.69
N GLU A 280 -21.46 -0.99 -1.37
CA GLU A 280 -21.35 0.36 -1.97
C GLU A 280 -21.30 1.45 -0.88
N HIS A 281 -22.11 1.30 0.17
CA HIS A 281 -22.06 2.14 1.36
C HIS A 281 -20.66 2.15 1.99
N ASP A 282 -20.07 0.98 2.23
CA ASP A 282 -18.76 0.87 2.85
C ASP A 282 -17.66 1.43 1.94
N ALA A 283 -17.73 1.14 0.64
CA ALA A 283 -16.81 1.70 -0.37
C ALA A 283 -16.81 3.22 -0.35
N GLN A 284 -17.98 3.84 -0.22
CA GLN A 284 -18.08 5.29 -0.12
C GLN A 284 -17.42 5.85 1.15
N ILE A 285 -17.51 5.17 2.30
CA ILE A 285 -16.80 5.60 3.53
C ILE A 285 -15.28 5.45 3.35
N VAL A 286 -14.82 4.36 2.75
CA VAL A 286 -13.39 4.15 2.44
C VAL A 286 -12.86 5.23 1.50
N GLN A 287 -13.65 5.64 0.50
CA GLN A 287 -13.30 6.72 -0.41
C GLN A 287 -13.21 8.06 0.32
N ILE A 288 -14.15 8.37 1.22
CA ILE A 288 -14.12 9.57 2.07
C ILE A 288 -12.85 9.62 2.92
N ALA A 289 -12.46 8.50 3.51
CA ALA A 289 -11.23 8.39 4.28
C ALA A 289 -9.99 8.64 3.42
N THR A 290 -9.96 8.04 2.23
CA THR A 290 -8.87 8.21 1.26
C THR A 290 -8.73 9.66 0.82
N GLU A 291 -9.83 10.33 0.45
CA GLU A 291 -9.85 11.76 0.13
C GLU A 291 -9.42 12.66 1.30
N ALA A 292 -9.59 12.18 2.54
CA ALA A 292 -9.13 12.88 3.74
C ALA A 292 -7.66 12.55 4.11
N GLY A 293 -6.95 11.79 3.28
CA GLY A 293 -5.57 11.38 3.50
C GLY A 293 -5.40 10.36 4.64
N LEU A 294 -6.47 9.63 4.99
CA LEU A 294 -6.44 8.62 6.05
C LEU A 294 -6.16 7.23 5.47
N ARG A 295 -5.15 6.56 6.03
CA ARG A 295 -4.83 5.15 5.72
C ARG A 295 -5.26 4.28 6.89
N ILE A 296 -6.27 3.45 6.65
CA ILE A 296 -6.90 2.57 7.64
C ILE A 296 -6.79 1.13 7.14
N ALA A 297 -6.31 0.23 8.00
CA ALA A 297 -6.11 -1.17 7.64
C ALA A 297 -7.44 -1.95 7.59
N PRO A 298 -7.54 -3.05 6.82
CA PRO A 298 -8.80 -3.78 6.65
C PRO A 298 -9.41 -4.34 7.94
N ASP A 299 -8.59 -4.72 8.91
CA ASP A 299 -9.01 -5.15 10.24
C ASP A 299 -9.57 -3.99 11.07
N GLN A 300 -8.94 -2.82 11.02
CA GLN A 300 -9.46 -1.59 11.63
C GLN A 300 -10.79 -1.18 10.98
N TRP A 301 -10.93 -1.33 9.66
CA TRP A 301 -12.20 -1.08 8.97
C TRP A 301 -13.30 -2.03 9.42
N SER A 302 -13.00 -3.32 9.55
CA SER A 302 -13.92 -4.32 10.10
C SER A 302 -14.40 -3.88 11.49
N ALA A 303 -13.47 -3.47 12.37
CA ALA A 303 -13.82 -2.99 13.71
C ALA A 303 -14.68 -1.70 13.67
N LEU A 304 -14.36 -0.75 12.79
CA LEU A 304 -15.07 0.53 12.69
C LEU A 304 -16.50 0.39 12.13
N LEU A 305 -16.69 -0.45 11.11
CA LEU A 305 -17.96 -0.55 10.38
C LEU A 305 -18.85 -1.72 10.84
N TYR A 306 -18.26 -2.75 11.43
CA TYR A 306 -18.96 -3.98 11.83
C TYR A 306 -18.82 -4.29 13.32
N GLY A 307 -17.83 -3.71 14.01
CA GLY A 307 -17.58 -4.02 15.42
C GLY A 307 -16.92 -5.38 15.65
N ASP A 308 -16.35 -5.97 14.59
CA ASP A 308 -15.74 -7.29 14.60
C ASP A 308 -14.46 -7.35 13.75
N THR A 309 -13.86 -8.54 13.65
CA THR A 309 -12.73 -8.82 12.75
C THR A 309 -13.09 -9.74 11.58
N ALA A 310 -14.36 -10.12 11.45
CA ALA A 310 -14.83 -11.12 10.49
C ALA A 310 -14.88 -10.56 9.06
N HIS A 311 -15.09 -9.25 8.91
CA HIS A 311 -15.23 -8.57 7.62
C HIS A 311 -13.91 -8.07 7.02
N LYS A 312 -12.76 -8.52 7.55
CA LYS A 312 -11.43 -8.12 7.08
C LYS A 312 -11.22 -8.36 5.58
N SER A 313 -11.59 -9.53 5.07
CA SER A 313 -11.45 -9.90 3.65
C SER A 313 -12.37 -9.07 2.74
N HIS A 314 -13.59 -8.80 3.20
CA HIS A 314 -14.54 -7.92 2.53
C HIS A 314 -13.98 -6.49 2.39
N MET A 315 -13.48 -5.92 3.48
CA MET A 315 -12.86 -4.59 3.46
C MET A 315 -11.60 -4.54 2.61
N GLN A 316 -10.77 -5.60 2.64
CA GLN A 316 -9.62 -5.71 1.73
C GLN A 316 -10.08 -5.68 0.26
N SER A 317 -11.12 -6.45 -0.08
CA SER A 317 -11.66 -6.47 -1.45
C SER A 317 -12.20 -5.11 -1.90
N ILE A 318 -12.81 -4.34 -1.00
CA ILE A 318 -13.24 -2.96 -1.29
C ILE A 318 -12.02 -2.06 -1.56
N ILE A 319 -11.03 -2.08 -0.67
CA ILE A 319 -9.81 -1.25 -0.81
C ILE A 319 -9.10 -1.57 -2.13
N ASP A 320 -8.95 -2.85 -2.47
CA ASP A 320 -8.29 -3.28 -3.70
C ASP A 320 -9.05 -2.84 -4.95
N LYS A 321 -10.39 -2.88 -4.94
CA LYS A 321 -11.23 -2.40 -6.06
C LYS A 321 -11.21 -0.88 -6.23
N LEU A 322 -10.96 -0.13 -5.15
CA LEU A 322 -10.83 1.32 -5.20
C LEU A 322 -9.45 1.80 -5.67
N GLN A 323 -8.46 0.90 -5.76
CA GLN A 323 -7.17 1.24 -6.34
C GLN A 323 -7.31 1.45 -7.85
N THR A 324 -6.74 2.56 -8.33
CA THR A 324 -6.64 2.91 -9.74
C THR A 324 -5.15 3.08 -10.10
N PRO A 325 -4.78 3.06 -11.40
CA PRO A 325 -3.40 3.35 -11.79
C PRO A 325 -2.89 4.71 -11.28
N GLN A 326 -3.79 5.67 -11.05
CA GLN A 326 -3.48 7.00 -10.52
C GLN A 326 -3.34 7.06 -8.99
N SER A 327 -3.75 6.02 -8.26
CA SER A 327 -3.71 6.00 -6.79
C SER A 327 -2.32 6.25 -6.21
N PHE A 328 -1.26 5.81 -6.90
CA PHE A 328 0.11 6.08 -6.44
C PHE A 328 0.43 7.58 -6.53
N ALA A 329 0.20 8.23 -7.68
CA ALA A 329 0.44 9.67 -7.83
C ALA A 329 -0.39 10.51 -6.84
N GLN A 330 -1.64 10.12 -6.58
CA GLN A 330 -2.46 10.75 -5.55
C GLN A 330 -1.86 10.58 -4.15
N SER A 331 -1.37 9.38 -3.83
CA SER A 331 -0.73 9.11 -2.53
C SER A 331 0.55 9.95 -2.34
N VAL A 332 1.30 10.21 -3.41
CA VAL A 332 2.48 11.10 -3.39
C VAL A 332 2.06 12.54 -3.01
N GLN A 333 0.98 13.04 -3.61
CA GLN A 333 0.44 14.36 -3.27
C GLN A 333 -0.03 14.43 -1.81
N GLU A 334 -0.73 13.41 -1.33
CA GLU A 334 -1.17 13.31 0.07
C GLU A 334 0.00 13.31 1.05
N LEU A 335 1.09 12.61 0.72
CA LEU A 335 2.31 12.64 1.51
C LEU A 335 2.89 14.06 1.59
N PHE A 336 2.98 14.79 0.47
CA PHE A 336 3.52 16.15 0.50
C PHE A 336 2.65 17.13 1.28
N ILE A 337 1.33 16.96 1.25
CA ILE A 337 0.41 17.74 2.11
C ILE A 337 0.70 17.42 3.59
N ALA A 338 0.90 16.14 3.94
CA ALA A 338 1.25 15.75 5.31
C ALA A 338 2.62 16.29 5.76
N LEU A 339 3.61 16.32 4.86
CA LEU A 339 4.93 16.88 5.12
C LEU A 339 4.88 18.39 5.33
N GLN A 340 4.10 19.12 4.51
CA GLN A 340 3.90 20.56 4.68
C GLN A 340 3.28 20.90 6.04
N ARG A 341 2.32 20.10 6.51
CA ARG A 341 1.69 20.27 7.83
C ARG A 341 2.66 20.05 8.99
N THR A 342 3.67 19.21 8.81
CA THR A 342 4.64 18.84 9.85
C THR A 342 5.98 19.55 9.73
N GLY A 343 6.18 20.35 8.68
CA GLY A 343 7.40 21.12 8.44
C GLY A 343 8.57 20.31 7.83
N ASP A 344 8.33 19.06 7.40
CA ASP A 344 9.31 18.17 6.77
C ASP A 344 10.72 18.15 7.42
N PRO A 345 10.84 17.80 8.70
CA PRO A 345 12.12 17.84 9.41
C PRO A 345 13.14 16.80 8.92
N ALA A 346 12.76 15.89 8.03
CA ALA A 346 13.63 14.88 7.44
C ALA A 346 13.92 15.14 5.95
N GLN A 347 13.46 16.27 5.41
CA GLN A 347 13.66 16.69 4.01
C GLN A 347 13.21 15.62 3.00
N LEU A 348 12.11 14.93 3.30
CA LEU A 348 11.51 13.92 2.43
C LEU A 348 11.01 14.50 1.09
N VAL A 349 10.80 15.82 1.01
CA VAL A 349 10.50 16.53 -0.24
C VAL A 349 11.55 16.30 -1.34
N LEU A 350 12.81 16.01 -0.98
CA LEU A 350 13.88 15.70 -1.93
C LEU A 350 13.60 14.42 -2.74
N MET A 351 12.73 13.53 -2.26
CA MET A 351 12.33 12.31 -2.97
C MET A 351 11.26 12.55 -4.06
N SER A 352 10.71 13.77 -4.19
CA SER A 352 9.63 14.09 -5.14
C SER A 352 9.89 13.62 -6.56
N GLY A 353 10.99 14.02 -7.18
CA GLY A 353 11.31 13.61 -8.55
C GLY A 353 11.47 12.10 -8.72
N HIS A 354 11.92 11.40 -7.68
CA HIS A 354 12.03 9.94 -7.68
C HIS A 354 10.65 9.26 -7.55
N LEU A 355 9.79 9.78 -6.67
CA LEU A 355 8.43 9.29 -6.48
C LEU A 355 7.57 9.51 -7.72
N ASP A 356 7.66 10.69 -8.36
CA ASP A 356 6.94 11.00 -9.60
C ASP A 356 7.35 10.06 -10.73
N ARG A 357 8.66 9.77 -10.87
CA ARG A 357 9.16 8.81 -11.85
C ARG A 357 8.60 7.41 -11.61
N LEU A 358 8.58 6.95 -10.35
CA LEU A 358 8.01 5.64 -10.01
C LEU A 358 6.50 5.58 -10.23
N ALA A 359 5.79 6.67 -9.93
CA ALA A 359 4.35 6.77 -10.14
C ALA A 359 3.95 6.79 -11.61
N GLY A 360 4.83 7.30 -12.49
CA GLY A 360 4.65 7.30 -13.94
C GLY A 360 4.83 5.94 -14.63
N ILE A 361 5.23 4.88 -13.90
CA ILE A 361 5.37 3.54 -14.47
C ILE A 361 3.98 2.95 -14.74
N ASP A 362 3.77 2.45 -15.97
CA ASP A 362 2.56 1.69 -16.31
C ASP A 362 2.55 0.35 -15.54
N ALA A 363 1.52 0.17 -14.72
CA ALA A 363 1.33 -1.03 -13.92
C ALA A 363 0.72 -2.19 -14.72
N SER A 364 0.29 -1.95 -15.97
CA SER A 364 -0.37 -2.96 -16.79
C SER A 364 0.55 -4.15 -17.09
N PRO A 365 0.02 -5.39 -17.14
CA PRO A 365 0.79 -6.55 -17.57
C PRO A 365 1.34 -6.40 -18.99
N ASP A 366 0.58 -5.74 -19.86
CA ASP A 366 0.87 -5.51 -21.29
C ASP A 366 1.78 -4.30 -21.55
N ALA A 367 2.23 -3.62 -20.49
CA ALA A 367 3.17 -2.51 -20.59
C ALA A 367 4.44 -2.96 -21.31
N ARG A 368 4.93 -2.12 -22.23
CA ARG A 368 6.20 -2.36 -22.92
C ARG A 368 7.34 -2.44 -21.91
N SER A 369 8.23 -3.41 -22.10
CA SER A 369 9.42 -3.52 -21.27
C SER A 369 10.31 -2.27 -21.42
N PRO A 370 10.85 -1.74 -20.32
CA PRO A 370 11.70 -0.55 -20.37
C PRO A 370 13.02 -0.84 -21.10
N SER A 371 13.58 0.19 -21.71
CA SER A 371 14.97 0.15 -22.16
C SER A 371 15.92 0.00 -20.97
N TRP A 372 17.18 -0.37 -21.23
CA TRP A 372 18.20 -0.49 -20.18
C TRP A 372 18.39 0.81 -19.41
N GLN A 373 18.44 1.94 -20.11
CA GLN A 373 18.59 3.27 -19.53
C GLN A 373 17.38 3.65 -18.66
N GLN A 374 16.17 3.43 -19.17
CA GLN A 374 14.94 3.69 -18.41
C GLN A 374 14.88 2.83 -17.14
N LEU A 375 15.23 1.55 -17.24
CA LEU A 375 15.25 0.67 -16.08
C LEU A 375 16.32 1.09 -15.06
N ALA A 376 17.50 1.53 -15.50
CA ALA A 376 18.53 2.05 -14.61
C ALA A 376 18.06 3.30 -13.84
N GLU A 377 17.35 4.21 -14.49
CA GLU A 377 16.75 5.40 -13.85
C GLU A 377 15.65 5.03 -12.84
N ILE A 378 14.81 4.05 -13.18
CA ILE A 378 13.77 3.51 -12.29
C ILE A 378 14.42 2.90 -11.04
N MET A 379 15.42 2.04 -11.24
CA MET A 379 16.12 1.34 -10.15
C MET A 379 16.87 2.32 -9.25
N THR A 380 17.50 3.35 -9.83
CA THR A 380 18.15 4.42 -9.07
C THR A 380 17.14 5.19 -8.23
N SER A 381 16.00 5.57 -8.82
CA SER A 381 14.95 6.30 -8.10
C SER A 381 14.34 5.47 -6.98
N LEU A 382 14.12 4.18 -7.21
CA LEU A 382 13.68 3.26 -6.17
C LEU A 382 14.70 3.17 -5.03
N LYS A 383 16.00 3.04 -5.36
CA LYS A 383 17.08 2.98 -4.39
C LYS A 383 17.08 4.20 -3.47
N GLU A 384 16.95 5.41 -4.03
CA GLU A 384 16.86 6.65 -3.23
C GLU A 384 15.60 6.67 -2.36
N VAL A 385 14.45 6.26 -2.90
CA VAL A 385 13.17 6.26 -2.17
C VAL A 385 13.18 5.29 -0.97
N VAL A 386 13.67 4.07 -1.17
CA VAL A 386 13.76 3.07 -0.08
C VAL A 386 14.81 3.48 0.95
N SER A 387 15.94 4.06 0.51
CA SER A 387 16.96 4.57 1.43
C SER A 387 16.42 5.71 2.28
N GLY A 388 15.66 6.64 1.69
CA GLY A 388 15.01 7.74 2.40
C GLY A 388 14.00 7.25 3.45
N LEU A 389 13.21 6.23 3.14
CA LEU A 389 12.33 5.58 4.13
C LEU A 389 13.11 5.02 5.32
N ILE A 390 14.17 4.27 5.04
CA ILE A 390 14.97 3.63 6.09
C ILE A 390 15.65 4.67 6.97
N HIS A 391 16.21 5.72 6.36
CA HIS A 391 16.80 6.84 7.08
C HIS A 391 15.76 7.54 7.98
N TYR A 392 14.56 7.77 7.45
CA TYR A 392 13.45 8.34 8.23
C TYR A 392 13.08 7.46 9.41
N LEU A 393 12.89 6.15 9.19
CA LEU A 393 12.52 5.21 10.25
C LEU A 393 13.61 5.14 11.33
N GLN A 394 14.89 5.11 10.95
CA GLN A 394 16.00 5.11 11.90
C GLN A 394 16.01 6.37 12.78
N ASN A 395 15.81 7.55 12.18
CA ASN A 395 15.83 8.83 12.91
C ASN A 395 14.56 9.06 13.75
N ALA A 396 13.40 8.54 13.31
CA ALA A 396 12.15 8.65 14.06
C ALA A 396 12.25 7.95 15.43
N THR A 397 12.95 6.80 15.51
CA THR A 397 13.15 6.07 16.78
C THR A 397 13.93 6.85 17.85
N GLY A 398 14.72 7.86 17.45
CA GLY A 398 15.44 8.72 18.38
C GLY A 398 14.60 9.86 18.98
N ARG A 399 13.45 10.20 18.38
CA ARG A 399 12.63 11.35 18.79
C ARG A 399 11.66 11.04 19.93
N ASP A 400 11.23 9.78 20.07
CA ASP A 400 10.32 9.36 21.15
C ASP A 400 10.97 9.37 22.55
N SER A 401 12.30 9.50 22.64
CA SER A 401 13.00 9.51 23.93
C SER A 401 13.10 10.89 24.59
N ASN A 402 12.68 11.99 23.93
CA ASN A 402 12.99 13.34 24.42
C ASN A 402 11.87 14.39 24.28
N HIS A 403 10.61 13.99 24.13
CA HIS A 403 9.49 14.94 24.14
C HIS A 403 8.54 14.70 25.31
N ASN A 404 9.06 14.94 26.53
CA ASN A 404 8.22 15.35 27.64
C ASN A 404 8.64 16.80 27.99
N PRO A 405 7.90 17.84 27.56
CA PRO A 405 8.22 19.19 27.97
C PRO A 405 7.99 19.29 29.48
N ARG A 406 9.09 19.39 30.24
CA ARG A 406 9.03 19.75 31.67
C ARG A 406 8.27 21.08 31.78
N PRO A 407 7.28 21.21 32.67
CA PRO A 407 6.61 22.48 32.87
C PRO A 407 7.65 23.51 33.37
N PRO A 408 7.61 24.76 32.90
CA PRO A 408 8.57 25.78 33.30
C PRO A 408 8.40 26.08 34.79
N THR A 409 9.48 25.87 35.55
CA THR A 409 9.65 26.35 36.92
C THR A 409 9.45 27.86 36.94
N GLN A 410 8.43 28.32 37.67
CA GLN A 410 8.21 29.73 37.96
C GLN A 410 9.44 30.33 38.65
N GLU A 411 10.09 31.28 37.99
CA GLU A 411 11.04 32.19 38.61
C GLU A 411 10.30 33.01 39.68
N ARG A 412 10.75 32.89 40.93
CA ARG A 412 10.35 33.78 42.03
C ARG A 412 10.86 35.19 41.73
N VAL A 413 9.93 36.12 41.56
CA VAL A 413 10.17 37.57 41.60
C VAL A 413 10.65 37.94 43.01
N PRO A 414 11.76 38.69 43.17
CA PRO A 414 12.15 39.21 44.48
C PRO A 414 11.32 40.44 44.86
N GLU A 415 10.74 40.42 46.05
CA GLU A 415 9.99 41.54 46.64
C GLU A 415 10.89 42.77 46.89
N PRO A 416 10.41 44.00 46.65
CA PRO A 416 11.14 45.21 47.01
C PRO A 416 11.00 45.51 48.50
N SER A 417 12.14 45.74 49.13
CA SER A 417 12.34 46.16 50.51
C SER A 417 11.66 47.50 50.83
N THR A 418 10.71 47.49 51.76
CA THR A 418 10.17 48.70 52.40
C THR A 418 10.85 48.89 53.76
N SER A 419 11.72 49.90 53.83
CA SER A 419 12.22 50.45 55.10
C SER A 419 11.85 51.92 55.19
N LYS A 420 11.07 52.21 56.24
CA LYS A 420 10.61 53.49 56.81
C LYS A 420 11.51 54.71 56.55
N SER A 421 10.92 55.89 56.39
CA SER A 421 11.01 57.02 57.35
C SER A 421 10.34 58.31 56.86
N ILE A 422 9.62 58.94 57.80
CA ILE A 422 8.99 60.28 57.86
C ILE A 422 7.67 60.45 57.10
#